data_AF-A0A955N7V6-F1
#
_entry.id   AF-A0A955N7V6-F1
#
_cell.length_a   1.000
_cell.length_b   1.000
_cell.length_c   1.000
_cell.angle_alpha   90.00
_cell.angle_beta   90.00
_cell.angle_gamma   90.00
#
_symmetry.space_group_name_H-M   'P 1'
#
loop_
_entity.id
_entity.type
_entity.pdbx_description
1 polymer ?
#
loop_
_entity_poly.entity_id
_entity_poly.type
_entity_poly.pdbx_seq_one_letter_code
_entity_poly.pdbx_strand_id
1 'polypeptide(L)'
;LGNFATQTLLERKVGITKVRGQAIRMPNFIVFPLLHPAAALHQGNLRIPLKEDFQKLKTVLEEMSKTPTLPQTASPPTLPTPQASSKEENPAEPPTQMSLF
;
A
#
# COMPACT_ATOMS: atom_id res chain seq x y z
N LEU A 1 0.08 3.51 -8.08
CA LEU A 1 -0.22 2.71 -9.29
C LEU A 1 -0.58 3.65 -10.42
N GLY A 2 -0.03 3.49 -11.62
CA GLY A 2 -0.32 4.34 -12.78
C GLY A 2 0.77 5.36 -13.15
N ASN A 3 0.55 6.04 -14.27
CA ASN A 3 1.56 6.85 -14.95
C ASN A 3 2.15 7.97 -14.08
N PHE A 4 1.31 8.71 -13.36
CA PHE A 4 1.74 9.83 -12.53
C PHE A 4 2.72 9.37 -11.42
N ALA A 5 2.31 8.40 -10.60
CA ALA A 5 3.14 7.87 -9.54
C ALA A 5 4.48 7.33 -10.06
N THR A 6 4.46 6.62 -11.18
CA THR A 6 5.68 6.10 -11.82
C THR A 6 6.61 7.23 -12.29
N GLN A 7 6.08 8.31 -12.84
CA GLN A 7 6.89 9.46 -13.25
C GLN A 7 7.48 10.21 -12.06
N THR A 8 6.73 10.38 -10.97
CA THR A 8 7.22 11.00 -9.74
C THR A 8 8.35 10.19 -9.12
N LEU A 9 8.18 8.87 -8.98
CA LEU A 9 9.20 8.01 -8.35
C LEU A 9 10.46 7.85 -9.21
N LEU A 10 10.34 7.93 -10.53
CA LEU A 10 11.48 7.79 -11.45
C LEU A 10 12.06 9.15 -11.86
N GLU A 11 11.48 10.27 -11.41
CA GLU A 11 11.85 11.65 -11.77
C GLU A 11 11.99 11.88 -13.28
N ARG A 12 11.25 11.12 -14.10
CA ARG A 12 11.36 11.16 -15.56
C ARG A 12 10.01 10.93 -16.21
N LYS A 13 9.81 11.56 -17.38
CA LYS A 13 8.61 11.39 -18.19
C LYS A 13 8.68 10.08 -18.99
N VAL A 14 8.09 9.02 -18.45
CA VAL A 14 7.93 7.72 -19.12
C VAL A 14 6.47 7.38 -19.32
N GLY A 15 6.17 6.65 -20.39
CA GLY A 15 4.84 6.10 -20.63
C GLY A 15 4.66 4.79 -19.89
N ILE A 16 3.63 4.68 -19.05
CA ILE A 16 3.36 3.49 -18.22
C ILE A 16 3.30 2.18 -19.02
N THR A 17 2.78 2.20 -20.24
CA THR A 17 2.67 1.03 -21.12
C THR A 17 4.03 0.41 -21.47
N LYS A 18 5.10 1.21 -21.52
CA LYS A 18 6.46 0.73 -21.85
C LYS A 18 7.21 0.15 -20.65
N VAL A 19 6.87 0.60 -19.44
CA VAL A 19 7.63 0.31 -18.21
C VAL A 19 6.88 -0.58 -17.22
N ARG A 20 5.60 -0.89 -17.47
CA ARG A 20 4.80 -1.78 -16.62
C ARG A 20 5.39 -3.18 -16.58
N GLY A 21 5.25 -3.84 -15.44
CA GLY A 21 5.65 -5.24 -15.28
C GLY A 21 7.16 -5.48 -15.22
N GLN A 22 7.97 -4.42 -15.10
CA GLN A 22 9.42 -4.49 -14.97
C GLN A 22 9.85 -3.91 -13.62
N ALA A 23 10.68 -4.65 -12.89
CA ALA A 23 11.28 -4.16 -11.65
C ALA A 23 12.45 -3.21 -11.98
N ILE A 24 12.35 -1.97 -11.54
CA ILE A 24 13.37 -0.94 -11.71
C ILE A 24 14.08 -0.77 -10.37
N ARG A 25 15.38 -1.10 -10.32
CA ARG A 25 16.20 -0.90 -9.12
C ARG A 25 16.64 0.56 -9.06
N MET A 26 16.26 1.24 -7.99
CA MET A 26 16.77 2.55 -7.60
C MET A 26 17.82 2.35 -6.49
N PRO A 27 18.63 3.37 -6.16
CA PRO A 27 19.67 3.26 -5.13
C PRO A 27 19.14 2.79 -3.77
N ASN A 28 17.91 3.21 -3.42
CA ASN A 28 17.37 3.03 -2.07
C ASN A 28 16.18 2.05 -2.02
N PHE A 29 15.53 1.78 -3.16
CA PHE A 29 14.33 0.94 -3.22
C PHE A 29 14.11 0.37 -4.63
N ILE A 30 13.18 -0.56 -4.76
CA ILE A 30 12.79 -1.12 -6.06
C ILE A 30 11.41 -0.60 -6.42
N VAL A 31 11.27 -0.08 -7.63
CA VAL A 31 10.00 0.40 -8.19
C VAL A 31 9.46 -0.64 -9.15
N PHE A 32 8.21 -1.06 -8.95
CA PHE A 32 7.50 -1.94 -9.87
C PHE A 32 6.29 -1.20 -10.46
N PRO A 33 6.40 -0.59 -11.65
CA PRO A 33 5.31 0.14 -12.27
C PRO A 33 4.16 -0.78 -12.67
N LEU A 34 2.94 -0.33 -12.38
CA LEU A 34 1.69 -1.05 -12.63
C LEU A 34 0.66 -0.11 -13.25
N LEU A 35 -0.22 -0.63 -14.11
CA LEU A 35 -1.37 0.11 -14.61
C LEU A 35 -2.32 0.48 -13.46
N HIS A 36 -2.98 1.64 -13.56
CA HIS A 36 -3.95 2.04 -12.54
C HIS A 36 -5.18 1.11 -12.56
N PRO A 37 -5.69 0.59 -11.43
CA PRO A 37 -6.79 -0.38 -11.44
C PRO A 37 -8.05 0.19 -12.07
N ALA A 38 -8.31 1.49 -11.85
CA ALA A 38 -9.41 2.19 -12.52
C ALA A 38 -9.34 2.10 -14.06
N ALA A 39 -8.14 2.11 -14.67
CA ALA A 39 -8.00 1.96 -16.11
C ALA A 39 -8.40 0.56 -16.58
N ALA A 40 -8.11 -0.47 -15.80
CA ALA A 40 -8.54 -1.84 -16.09
C ALA A 40 -10.05 -2.07 -15.86
N LEU A 41 -10.68 -1.28 -14.99
CA LEU A 41 -12.14 -1.31 -14.83
C LEU A 41 -12.85 -0.66 -16.03
N HIS A 42 -12.32 0.46 -16.54
CA HIS A 42 -12.90 1.15 -17.71
C HIS A 42 -12.57 0.45 -19.03
N GLN A 43 -11.35 -0.06 -19.18
CA GLN A 43 -10.88 -0.75 -20.38
C GLN A 43 -10.63 -2.22 -20.03
N GLY A 44 -11.62 -3.08 -20.28
CA GLY A 44 -11.56 -4.51 -19.94
C GLY A 44 -10.35 -5.24 -20.54
N ASN A 45 -9.84 -4.79 -21.69
CA ASN A 45 -8.64 -5.35 -22.32
C ASN A 45 -7.37 -5.19 -21.45
N LEU A 46 -7.34 -4.21 -20.53
CA LEU A 46 -6.21 -3.98 -19.64
C LEU A 46 -6.22 -4.87 -18.38
N ARG A 47 -7.30 -5.64 -18.15
CA ARG A 47 -7.37 -6.56 -17.00
C ARG A 47 -6.38 -7.71 -17.10
N ILE A 48 -6.23 -8.27 -18.30
CA ILE A 48 -5.30 -9.39 -18.57
C ILE A 48 -3.86 -8.97 -18.26
N PRO A 49 -3.30 -7.91 -18.88
CA PRO A 49 -1.93 -7.50 -18.60
C PRO A 49 -1.73 -7.05 -17.16
N LEU A 50 -2.73 -6.42 -16.53
CA LEU A 50 -2.64 -6.06 -15.11
C LEU A 50 -2.48 -7.30 -14.22
N LYS A 51 -3.26 -8.37 -14.49
CA LYS A 51 -3.16 -9.62 -13.75
C LYS A 51 -1.80 -10.30 -13.94
N GLU A 52 -1.28 -10.32 -15.16
CA GLU A 52 0.07 -10.84 -15.46
C GLU A 52 1.15 -10.05 -14.72
N ASP A 53 1.04 -8.72 -14.67
CA ASP A 53 1.99 -7.88 -13.98
C ASP A 53 1.99 -8.16 -12.46
N PHE A 54 0.83 -8.44 -11.85
CA PHE A 54 0.75 -8.88 -10.45
C PHE A 54 1.37 -10.26 -10.22
N GLN A 55 1.26 -11.19 -11.18
CA GLN A 55 1.95 -12.48 -11.08
C GLN A 55 3.47 -12.32 -11.13
N LYS A 56 3.98 -11.47 -12.02
CA LYS A 56 5.41 -11.12 -12.07
C LYS A 56 5.88 -10.47 -10.77
N LEU A 57 5.07 -9.57 -10.20
CA LEU A 57 5.37 -8.95 -8.91
C LEU A 57 5.56 -10.00 -7.80
N LYS A 58 4.69 -11.02 -7.75
CA LYS A 58 4.84 -12.13 -6.80
C LYS A 58 6.20 -12.82 -6.97
N THR A 59 6.58 -13.17 -8.19
CA THR A 59 7.89 -13.79 -8.46
C THR A 59 9.04 -12.89 -8.05
N VAL A 60 8.98 -11.59 -8.35
CA VAL A 60 10.02 -10.63 -7.94
C VAL A 60 10.15 -10.57 -6.42
N LEU A 61 9.03 -10.55 -5.68
CA LEU A 61 9.04 -10.54 -4.22
C LEU A 61 9.62 -11.85 -3.63
N GLU A 62 9.27 -13.00 -4.20
CA GLU A 62 9.82 -14.29 -3.78
C GLU A 62 11.35 -14.34 -3.96
N GLU A 63 11.85 -13.88 -5.11
CA GLU A 63 13.28 -13.80 -5.39
C GLU A 63 14.00 -12.81 -4.45
N MET A 64 13.36 -11.69 -4.10
CA MET A 64 13.89 -10.75 -3.10
C MET A 64 13.93 -11.39 -1.71
N SER A 65 12.91 -12.15 -1.32
CA SER A 65 12.81 -12.80 0.01
C SER A 65 13.85 -13.91 0.22
N LYS A 66 14.27 -14.58 -0.86
CA LYS A 66 15.31 -15.62 -0.81
C LYS A 66 16.70 -15.08 -0.56
N THR A 67 16.91 -13.77 -0.67
CA THR A 67 18.17 -13.11 -0.31
C THR A 67 18.04 -12.62 1.14
N PRO A 68 18.48 -13.38 2.15
CA PRO A 68 18.19 -13.06 3.53
C PRO A 68 19.28 -12.12 4.03
N THR A 69 19.02 -10.82 3.97
CA THR A 69 19.68 -9.87 4.86
C THR A 69 18.61 -8.97 5.43
N LEU A 70 18.01 -9.43 6.53
CA LEU A 70 17.73 -8.67 7.76
C LEU A 70 17.09 -9.63 8.79
N PRO A 71 17.58 -9.65 10.04
CA PRO A 71 16.99 -10.44 11.11
C PRO A 71 15.57 -9.96 11.42
N GLN A 72 14.62 -10.88 11.30
CA GLN A 72 13.25 -10.70 11.75
C GLN A 72 13.22 -10.64 13.28
N THR A 73 13.29 -9.45 13.85
CA THR A 73 12.78 -9.18 15.21
C THR A 73 11.44 -8.48 15.06
N ALA A 74 10.42 -9.23 14.64
CA ALA A 74 9.04 -8.81 14.75
C ALA A 74 8.28 -9.89 15.51
N SER A 75 8.39 -9.80 16.84
CA SER A 75 7.40 -10.34 17.77
C SER A 75 6.00 -9.92 17.30
N PRO A 76 4.98 -10.79 17.41
CA PRO A 76 3.61 -10.42 17.07
C PRO A 76 3.17 -9.21 17.92
N PRO A 77 2.43 -8.23 17.36
CA PRO A 77 1.72 -7.27 18.18
C PRO A 77 0.65 -8.05 18.95
N THR A 78 0.90 -8.32 20.23
CA THR A 78 -0.14 -8.74 21.16
C THR A 78 -1.22 -7.68 21.10
N LEU A 79 -2.38 -8.05 20.54
CA LEU A 79 -3.63 -7.34 20.74
C LEU A 79 -3.79 -7.17 22.25
N PRO A 80 -3.92 -5.96 22.81
CA PRO A 80 -4.52 -5.83 24.12
C PRO A 80 -5.98 -6.26 23.97
N THR A 81 -6.26 -7.47 24.45
CA THR A 81 -7.58 -7.94 24.83
C THR A 81 -8.29 -6.81 25.59
N PRO A 82 -9.49 -6.35 25.17
CA PRO A 82 -10.33 -5.53 26.02
C PRO A 82 -10.83 -6.42 27.16
N GLN A 83 -10.07 -6.48 28.25
CA GLN A 83 -10.55 -7.04 29.50
C GLN A 83 -11.63 -6.11 30.04
N ALA A 84 -12.86 -6.60 30.05
CA ALA A 84 -13.92 -6.06 30.86
C ALA A 84 -13.53 -6.12 32.35
N SER A 85 -13.51 -4.97 33.04
CA SER A 85 -13.88 -4.89 34.44
C SER A 85 -14.17 -3.43 34.83
N SER A 86 -15.47 -3.16 34.91
CA SER A 86 -16.16 -2.28 35.86
C SER A 86 -15.36 -1.54 36.93
N LYS A 87 -15.61 -0.22 37.09
CA LYS A 87 -16.10 0.37 38.36
C LYS A 87 -16.52 1.86 38.21
N GLU A 88 -17.70 2.19 38.75
CA GLU A 88 -18.18 3.47 39.38
C GLU A 88 -17.97 4.82 38.66
N GLU A 89 -19.02 5.54 38.24
CA GLU A 89 -20.01 6.31 39.03
C GLU A 89 -19.42 7.58 39.71
N ASN A 90 -19.60 8.76 39.12
CA ASN A 90 -20.31 9.96 39.66
C ASN A 90 -20.26 11.16 38.65
N PRO A 91 -21.07 12.24 38.79
CA PRO A 91 -21.71 12.92 37.67
C PRO A 91 -21.21 14.38 37.50
N ALA A 92 -21.85 15.14 36.61
CA ALA A 92 -21.58 16.54 36.24
C ALA A 92 -20.41 16.68 35.26
N GLU A 93 -20.56 17.25 34.07
CA GLU A 93 -21.31 18.45 33.70
C GLU A 93 -21.87 18.31 32.26
N PRO A 94 -23.00 18.97 31.91
CA PRO A 94 -23.55 18.90 30.55
C PRO A 94 -22.62 19.61 29.53
N PRO A 95 -22.55 19.12 28.28
CA PRO A 95 -21.75 19.75 27.24
C PRO A 95 -22.26 21.16 26.95
N THR A 96 -21.41 22.16 27.16
CA THR A 96 -21.71 23.56 26.86
C THR A 96 -21.76 23.74 25.33
N GLN A 97 -22.98 23.79 24.79
CA GLN A 97 -23.25 24.11 23.40
C GLN A 97 -22.97 25.60 23.14
N MET A 98 -21.94 25.91 22.35
CA MET A 98 -21.72 27.27 21.87
C MET A 98 -22.89 27.66 20.94
N SER A 99 -23.66 28.65 21.38
CA SER A 99 -24.82 29.17 20.66
C SER A 99 -24.33 30.12 19.56
N LEU A 100 -24.59 29.79 18.29
CA LEU A 100 -24.50 30.71 17.17
C LEU A 100 -25.73 31.64 17.21
N PHE A 101 -25.53 32.82 17.82
CA PHE A 101 -26.25 34.03 17.41
C PHE A 101 -25.32 34.83 16.50
#